data_AF-A0A7D6VDI4-F1
#
_entry.id   AF-A0A7D6VDI4-F1
#
_cell.length_a   1.000
_cell.length_b   1.000
_cell.length_c   1.000
_cell.angle_alpha   90.00
_cell.angle_beta   90.00
_cell.angle_gamma   90.00
#
_symmetry.space_group_name_H-M   'P 1'
#
loop_
_entity.id
_entity.type
_entity.pdbx_description
1 polymer ?
#
loop_
_entity_poly.entity_id
_entity_poly.type
_entity_poly.pdbx_seq_one_letter_code
_entity_poly.pdbx_strand_id
1 'polypeptide(L)'
;MGVEGWDVLLNCMPFFLEEDEDADEESGLGWNPRFIQVRDESTGRKVHFAQQGNDVEVVIAVPDDAADAEHLLSVLQAQPDGFWEPCPLPLESDLEAPDPHWQAVQRVRRRPELARAWNTGWRRGSPVDYRRQVAASVVEVLRKGLGARPERLRFTTWSLDAPGSGTFGLAAERPSERYAPTECDDWADFESRLAWALTTLPWDGVINLSTPHPGPDPCFVQFLHGRRLYNEASGWDVAGLGPAEFDRRMGDLGWSFAPHSAPGGAALIWEGPVARAGYNPDLQGAPRRTVATFREVFAVRHPQDLVFRAFRNGRRRDPELRYLDVELGVPRDVR
;
A
#
# COMPACT_ATOMS: atom_id res chain seq x y z
N MET A 1 12.73 -6.50 -19.07
CA MET A 1 13.81 -7.44 -18.71
C MET A 1 13.41 -8.83 -19.20
N GLY A 2 14.11 -9.41 -20.17
CA GLY A 2 13.81 -10.75 -20.71
C GLY A 2 14.73 -11.81 -20.10
N VAL A 3 14.20 -12.99 -19.77
CA VAL A 3 14.85 -14.24 -19.29
C VAL A 3 15.72 -14.15 -18.02
N GLU A 4 16.41 -13.04 -17.75
CA GLU A 4 17.33 -12.84 -16.62
C GLU A 4 16.65 -12.40 -15.30
N GLY A 5 15.35 -12.03 -15.33
CA GLY A 5 14.74 -11.34 -14.19
C GLY A 5 14.57 -12.20 -12.93
N TRP A 6 14.42 -13.52 -13.06
CA TRP A 6 14.40 -14.41 -11.88
C TRP A 6 15.79 -14.61 -11.29
N ASP A 7 16.82 -14.73 -12.13
CA ASP A 7 18.19 -14.89 -11.66
C ASP A 7 18.69 -13.62 -10.96
N VAL A 8 18.35 -12.44 -11.49
CA VAL A 8 18.59 -11.17 -10.82
C VAL A 8 17.90 -11.16 -9.45
N LEU A 9 16.63 -11.57 -9.37
CA LEU A 9 15.93 -11.66 -8.09
C LEU A 9 16.58 -12.63 -7.10
N LEU A 10 16.96 -13.83 -7.54
CA LEU A 10 17.64 -14.82 -6.71
C LEU A 10 18.99 -14.32 -6.19
N ASN A 11 19.68 -13.50 -6.99
CA ASN A 11 20.95 -12.89 -6.60
C ASN A 11 20.77 -11.73 -5.62
N CYS A 12 19.77 -10.87 -5.82
CA CYS A 12 19.58 -9.65 -5.04
C CYS A 12 18.78 -9.88 -3.74
N MET A 13 17.75 -10.73 -3.77
CA MET A 13 16.79 -10.92 -2.67
C MET A 13 17.42 -11.37 -1.34
N PRO A 14 18.46 -12.21 -1.29
CA PRO A 14 19.12 -12.57 -0.02
C PRO A 14 19.73 -11.38 0.74
N PHE A 15 19.91 -10.24 0.07
CA PHE A 15 20.48 -9.02 0.64
C PHE A 15 19.41 -7.96 0.95
N PHE A 16 18.14 -8.19 0.59
CA PHE A 16 17.07 -7.25 0.86
C PHE A 16 17.00 -6.88 2.34
N LEU A 17 16.95 -5.56 2.60
CA LEU A 17 16.81 -4.99 3.94
C LEU A 17 17.96 -5.31 4.92
N GLU A 18 19.07 -5.84 4.42
CA GLU A 18 20.34 -5.84 5.14
C GLU A 18 20.93 -4.42 5.15
N GLU A 19 21.78 -4.12 6.12
CA GLU A 19 22.58 -2.89 6.13
C GLU A 19 23.85 -3.14 5.32
N ASP A 20 24.30 -2.13 4.56
CA ASP A 20 25.67 -2.14 4.09
C ASP A 20 26.57 -2.04 5.34
N GLU A 21 27.54 -2.95 5.47
CA GLU A 21 28.43 -3.04 6.65
C GLU A 21 29.22 -1.73 6.92
N ASP A 22 29.16 -0.76 5.99
CA ASP A 22 29.82 0.55 6.04
C ASP A 22 28.91 1.71 6.52
N ALA A 23 27.65 1.44 6.91
CA ALA A 23 26.79 2.47 7.50
C ALA A 23 27.18 2.72 8.96
N ASP A 24 28.05 3.73 9.17
CA ASP A 24 28.58 4.19 10.45
C ASP A 24 27.66 3.95 11.67
N GLU A 25 28.26 3.41 12.74
CA GLU A 25 27.71 3.14 14.08
C GLU A 25 27.07 4.37 14.77
N GLU A 26 27.00 5.54 14.12
CA GLU A 26 26.36 6.77 14.61
C GLU A 26 24.86 6.89 14.28
N SER A 27 24.26 5.90 13.62
CA SER A 27 22.79 5.82 13.45
C SER A 27 22.12 5.38 14.76
N GLY A 28 22.19 6.21 15.79
CA GLY A 28 21.68 5.88 17.11
C GLY A 28 20.21 5.45 17.05
N LEU A 29 19.92 4.20 17.42
CA LEU A 29 18.65 3.66 17.96
C LEU A 29 17.34 4.32 17.46
N GLY A 30 17.27 4.72 16.20
CA GLY A 30 16.08 5.24 15.56
C GLY A 30 15.35 4.07 14.94
N TRP A 31 14.28 3.60 15.57
CA TRP A 31 13.42 2.57 14.99
C TRP A 31 12.76 3.13 13.71
N ASN A 32 13.36 2.87 12.55
CA ASN A 32 12.79 3.19 11.24
C ASN A 32 12.73 1.92 10.39
N PRO A 33 11.62 1.15 10.47
CA PRO A 33 11.50 -0.08 9.71
C PRO A 33 11.49 0.23 8.20
N ARG A 34 12.15 -0.64 7.45
CA ARG A 34 12.29 -0.56 6.00
C ARG A 34 11.48 -1.66 5.34
N PHE A 35 10.98 -1.36 4.14
CA PHE A 35 10.04 -2.20 3.43
C PHE A 35 10.40 -2.32 1.96
N ILE A 36 10.12 -3.50 1.39
CA ILE A 36 10.15 -3.73 -0.05
C ILE A 36 8.83 -4.40 -0.44
N GLN A 37 8.28 -4.01 -1.59
CA GLN A 37 7.19 -4.71 -2.24
C GLN A 37 7.64 -5.17 -3.62
N VAL A 38 7.45 -6.45 -3.90
CA VAL A 38 7.59 -7.02 -5.24
C VAL A 38 6.17 -7.30 -5.74
N ARG A 39 5.72 -6.54 -6.73
CA ARG A 39 4.35 -6.60 -7.25
C ARG A 39 4.35 -6.98 -8.72
N ASP A 40 3.47 -7.90 -9.13
CA ASP A 40 3.15 -8.11 -10.54
C ASP A 40 2.16 -7.04 -10.99
N GLU A 41 2.59 -6.18 -11.92
CA GLU A 41 1.79 -5.04 -12.40
C GLU A 41 0.47 -5.47 -13.06
N SER A 42 0.41 -6.66 -13.68
CA SER A 42 -0.78 -7.12 -14.41
C SER A 42 -1.87 -7.70 -13.51
N THR A 43 -1.49 -8.32 -12.38
CA THR A 43 -2.44 -8.97 -11.47
C THR A 43 -2.60 -8.23 -10.15
N GLY A 44 -1.69 -7.31 -9.82
CA GLY A 44 -1.63 -6.64 -8.51
C GLY A 44 -1.16 -7.54 -7.37
N ARG A 45 -0.90 -8.83 -7.62
CA ARG A 45 -0.37 -9.77 -6.63
C ARG A 45 1.02 -9.35 -6.20
N LYS A 46 1.34 -9.54 -4.93
CA LYS A 46 2.55 -8.98 -4.33
C LYS A 46 3.12 -9.86 -3.22
N VAL A 47 4.43 -9.67 -3.02
CA VAL A 47 5.17 -10.13 -1.86
C VAL A 47 5.71 -8.90 -1.14
N HIS A 48 5.56 -8.86 0.18
CA HIS A 48 6.04 -7.78 1.02
C HIS A 48 7.20 -8.25 1.88
N PHE A 49 8.27 -7.48 1.92
CA PHE A 49 9.40 -7.66 2.82
C PHE A 49 9.36 -6.54 3.85
N ALA A 50 9.53 -6.87 5.12
CA ALA A 50 9.53 -5.92 6.21
C ALA A 50 10.68 -6.20 7.17
N GLN A 51 11.43 -5.16 7.50
CA GLN A 51 12.40 -5.21 8.58
C GLN A 51 11.67 -4.90 9.90
N GLN A 52 11.50 -5.91 10.74
CA GLN A 52 10.95 -5.78 12.09
C GLN A 52 12.02 -6.08 13.13
N GLY A 53 12.68 -5.03 13.62
CA GLY A 53 13.82 -5.18 14.52
C GLY A 53 14.97 -5.91 13.82
N ASN A 54 15.31 -7.09 14.32
CA ASN A 54 16.35 -7.94 13.75
C ASN A 54 15.84 -8.97 12.75
N ASP A 55 14.54 -9.02 12.46
CA ASP A 55 13.97 -10.00 11.54
C ASP A 55 13.57 -9.34 10.23
N VAL A 56 13.85 -10.01 9.11
CA VAL A 56 13.30 -9.70 7.79
C VAL A 56 12.17 -10.67 7.56
N GLU A 57 10.94 -10.17 7.69
CA GLU A 57 9.73 -10.92 7.42
C GLU A 57 9.34 -10.77 5.96
N VAL A 58 8.93 -11.87 5.33
CA VAL A 58 8.41 -11.92 3.98
C VAL A 58 6.97 -12.40 4.05
N VAL A 59 6.02 -11.56 3.63
CA VAL A 59 4.58 -11.83 3.71
C VAL A 59 3.98 -11.90 2.32
N ILE A 60 3.13 -12.89 2.09
CA ILE A 60 2.35 -13.07 0.86
C ILE A 60 0.87 -13.13 1.22
N ALA A 61 0.05 -12.33 0.55
CA ALA A 61 -1.40 -12.38 0.68
C ALA A 61 -1.99 -13.52 -0.16
N VAL A 62 -2.99 -14.20 0.38
CA VAL A 62 -3.76 -15.21 -0.36
C VAL A 62 -4.74 -14.48 -1.29
N PRO A 63 -4.79 -14.83 -2.60
CA PRO A 63 -5.76 -14.26 -3.53
C PRO A 63 -7.21 -14.43 -3.08
N ASP A 64 -8.08 -13.51 -3.51
CA ASP A 64 -9.52 -13.61 -3.25
C ASP A 64 -10.21 -14.68 -4.11
N ASP A 65 -9.69 -14.93 -5.31
CA ASP A 65 -10.18 -16.00 -6.18
C ASP A 65 -9.86 -17.38 -5.58
N ALA A 66 -10.88 -18.23 -5.48
CA ALA A 66 -10.76 -19.52 -4.81
C ALA A 66 -9.81 -20.48 -5.53
N ALA A 67 -9.80 -20.50 -6.87
CA ALA A 67 -8.93 -21.38 -7.63
C ALA A 67 -7.46 -20.95 -7.53
N ASP A 68 -7.21 -19.63 -7.57
CA ASP A 68 -5.88 -19.07 -7.35
C ASP A 68 -5.39 -19.30 -5.91
N ALA A 69 -6.27 -19.18 -4.92
CA ALA A 69 -5.95 -19.46 -3.52
C ALA A 69 -5.57 -20.92 -3.30
N GLU A 70 -6.37 -21.86 -3.81
CA GLU A 70 -6.07 -23.30 -3.77
C GLU A 70 -4.74 -23.61 -4.47
N HIS A 71 -4.49 -23.00 -5.63
CA HIS A 71 -3.24 -23.17 -6.35
C HIS A 71 -2.03 -22.67 -5.53
N LEU A 72 -2.10 -21.45 -4.99
CA LEU A 72 -1.05 -20.90 -4.13
C LEU A 72 -0.77 -21.80 -2.92
N LEU A 73 -1.82 -22.25 -2.23
CA LEU A 73 -1.70 -23.15 -1.08
C LEU A 73 -1.00 -24.46 -1.46
N SER A 74 -1.31 -25.03 -2.62
CA SER A 74 -0.62 -26.24 -3.10
C SER A 74 0.88 -26.03 -3.31
N VAL A 75 1.29 -24.85 -3.79
CA VAL A 75 2.71 -24.50 -4.00
C VAL A 75 3.43 -24.26 -2.68
N LEU A 76 2.77 -23.59 -1.73
CA LEU A 76 3.29 -23.37 -0.37
C LEU A 76 3.48 -24.68 0.38
N GLN A 77 2.51 -25.60 0.31
CA GLN A 77 2.57 -26.91 0.96
C GLN A 77 3.62 -27.85 0.34
N ALA A 78 4.06 -27.59 -0.89
CA ALA A 78 5.15 -28.32 -1.53
C ALA A 78 6.55 -27.80 -1.14
N GLN A 79 6.65 -26.67 -0.43
CA GLN A 79 7.90 -26.18 0.13
C GLN A 79 8.35 -27.03 1.33
N PRO A 80 9.64 -27.02 1.70
CA PRO A 80 10.10 -27.73 2.88
C PRO A 80 9.34 -27.33 4.16
N ASP A 81 9.08 -28.31 5.03
CA ASP A 81 8.37 -28.08 6.29
C ASP A 81 9.03 -26.96 7.10
N GLY A 82 8.21 -26.02 7.59
CA GLY A 82 8.66 -24.89 8.40
C GLY A 82 9.23 -23.70 7.62
N PHE A 83 9.28 -23.75 6.27
CA PHE A 83 9.66 -22.57 5.49
C PHE A 83 8.57 -21.50 5.47
N TRP A 84 7.31 -21.91 5.34
CA TRP A 84 6.17 -21.02 5.30
C TRP A 84 5.23 -21.30 6.45
N GLU A 85 4.89 -20.26 7.19
CA GLU A 85 3.95 -20.31 8.29
C GLU A 85 2.68 -19.52 7.95
N PRO A 86 1.51 -20.02 8.33
CA PRO A 86 0.26 -19.31 8.10
C PRO A 86 0.14 -18.12 9.06
N CYS A 87 -0.13 -16.92 8.54
CA CYS A 87 -0.28 -15.72 9.37
C CYS A 87 -1.70 -15.63 9.97
N PRO A 88 -1.86 -15.53 11.30
CA PRO A 88 -3.14 -15.38 11.96
C PRO A 88 -3.64 -13.92 11.92
N LEU A 89 -3.88 -13.40 10.71
CA LEU A 89 -4.47 -12.08 10.54
C LEU A 89 -6.00 -12.14 10.75
N PRO A 90 -6.59 -11.19 11.51
CA PRO A 90 -8.05 -11.10 11.66
C PRO A 90 -8.77 -10.90 10.33
N LEU A 91 -9.93 -11.55 10.21
CA LEU A 91 -10.93 -11.30 9.18
C LEU A 91 -11.89 -10.19 9.61
N GLU A 92 -12.67 -9.66 8.67
CA GLU A 92 -13.79 -8.77 8.99
C GLU A 92 -14.77 -9.42 9.98
N SER A 93 -15.04 -10.73 9.82
CA SER A 93 -15.86 -11.50 10.75
C SER A 93 -15.25 -11.62 12.16
N ASP A 94 -13.93 -11.47 12.29
CA ASP A 94 -13.24 -11.54 13.57
C ASP A 94 -13.37 -10.21 14.34
N LEU A 95 -13.64 -9.08 13.65
CA LEU A 95 -13.68 -7.73 14.23
C LEU A 95 -14.83 -7.52 15.22
N GLU A 96 -15.90 -8.29 15.11
CA GLU A 96 -17.04 -8.25 16.05
C GLU A 96 -16.73 -8.98 17.37
N ALA A 97 -15.66 -9.77 17.42
CA ALA A 97 -15.27 -10.51 18.62
C ALA A 97 -14.52 -9.61 19.63
N PRO A 98 -14.58 -9.91 20.94
CA PRO A 98 -13.84 -9.17 21.97
C PRO A 98 -12.31 -9.17 21.77
N ASP A 99 -11.77 -10.22 21.16
CA ASP A 99 -10.35 -10.33 20.78
C ASP A 99 -10.24 -10.93 19.36
N PRO A 100 -10.27 -10.07 18.32
CA PRO A 100 -10.17 -10.51 16.93
C PRO A 100 -8.86 -11.25 16.63
N HIS A 101 -7.77 -10.87 17.29
CA HIS A 101 -6.46 -11.48 17.09
C HIS A 101 -6.42 -12.90 17.64
N TRP A 102 -6.95 -13.12 18.84
CA TRP A 102 -7.04 -14.45 19.39
C TRP A 102 -7.96 -15.37 18.56
N GLN A 103 -9.07 -14.84 18.04
CA GLN A 103 -9.93 -15.60 17.12
C GLN A 103 -9.19 -16.01 15.85
N ALA A 104 -8.44 -15.08 15.25
CA ALA A 104 -7.61 -15.36 14.08
C ALA A 104 -6.57 -16.46 14.35
N VAL A 105 -5.90 -16.39 15.50
CA VAL A 105 -4.94 -17.42 15.95
C VAL A 105 -5.61 -18.78 16.11
N GLN A 106 -6.77 -18.85 16.76
CA GLN A 106 -7.51 -20.09 16.94
C GLN A 106 -7.98 -20.69 15.61
N ARG A 107 -8.49 -19.85 14.70
CA ARG A 107 -8.93 -20.24 13.36
C ARG A 107 -7.78 -20.84 12.56
N VAL A 108 -6.68 -20.10 12.43
CA VAL A 108 -5.51 -20.53 11.64
C VAL A 108 -4.83 -21.75 12.26
N ARG A 109 -4.74 -21.84 13.59
CA ARG A 109 -4.18 -23.01 14.27
C ARG A 109 -4.97 -24.29 13.99
N ARG A 110 -6.29 -24.20 13.89
CA ARG A 110 -7.16 -25.37 13.61
C ARG A 110 -7.23 -25.69 12.13
N ARG A 111 -7.23 -24.65 11.30
CA ARG A 111 -7.39 -24.73 9.84
C ARG A 111 -6.41 -23.76 9.17
N PRO A 112 -5.13 -24.14 9.03
CA PRO A 112 -4.09 -23.31 8.41
C PRO A 112 -4.46 -22.79 7.03
N GLU A 113 -5.23 -23.56 6.26
CA GLU A 113 -5.71 -23.20 4.93
C GLU A 113 -6.66 -21.98 4.92
N LEU A 114 -7.19 -21.59 6.08
CA LEU A 114 -8.01 -20.38 6.23
C LEU A 114 -7.17 -19.12 6.48
N ALA A 115 -5.84 -19.22 6.53
CA ALA A 115 -4.98 -18.05 6.65
C ALA A 115 -5.09 -17.17 5.39
N ARG A 116 -5.18 -15.84 5.60
CA ARG A 116 -5.26 -14.87 4.50
C ARG A 116 -3.90 -14.33 4.07
N ALA A 117 -2.87 -14.69 4.81
CA ALA A 117 -1.49 -14.45 4.45
C ALA A 117 -0.61 -15.58 4.98
N TRP A 118 0.54 -15.75 4.35
CA TRP A 118 1.59 -16.66 4.76
C TRP A 118 2.89 -15.88 4.87
N ASN A 119 3.72 -16.22 5.84
CA ASN A 119 5.02 -15.60 6.02
C ASN A 119 6.17 -16.61 6.03
N THR A 120 7.31 -16.10 5.63
CA THR A 120 8.63 -16.70 5.80
C THR A 120 9.59 -15.58 6.18
N GLY A 121 10.88 -15.87 6.25
CA GLY A 121 11.86 -14.82 6.47
C GLY A 121 13.17 -15.34 7.00
N TRP A 122 13.99 -14.40 7.42
CA TRP A 122 15.26 -14.69 8.06
C TRP A 122 15.56 -13.64 9.11
N ARG A 123 16.37 -14.04 10.09
CA ARG A 123 16.95 -13.09 11.03
C ARG A 123 18.15 -12.39 10.36
N ARG A 124 18.31 -11.11 10.60
CA ARG A 124 19.49 -10.33 10.23
C ARG A 124 20.77 -11.04 10.66
N GLY A 125 21.78 -11.04 9.79
CA GLY A 125 23.03 -11.76 10.00
C GLY A 125 22.94 -13.28 9.83
N SER A 126 21.79 -13.83 9.42
CA SER A 126 21.69 -15.25 9.06
C SER A 126 22.65 -15.60 7.92
N PRO A 127 23.20 -16.83 7.89
CA PRO A 127 24.09 -17.27 6.81
C PRO A 127 23.46 -17.01 5.44
N VAL A 128 24.26 -16.51 4.49
CA VAL A 128 23.79 -16.18 3.13
C VAL A 128 23.14 -17.37 2.44
N ASP A 129 23.61 -18.59 2.69
CA ASP A 129 23.05 -19.80 2.09
C ASP A 129 21.62 -20.10 2.59
N TYR A 130 21.31 -19.80 3.85
CA TYR A 130 19.94 -19.89 4.35
C TYR A 130 19.05 -18.82 3.69
N ARG A 131 19.53 -17.59 3.58
CA ARG A 131 18.81 -16.49 2.91
C ARG A 131 18.55 -16.79 1.43
N ARG A 132 19.51 -17.43 0.75
CA ARG A 132 19.34 -17.94 -0.63
C ARG A 132 18.26 -19.01 -0.73
N GLN A 133 18.15 -19.91 0.24
CA GLN A 133 17.07 -20.90 0.27
C GLN A 133 15.70 -20.24 0.42
N VAL A 134 15.57 -19.27 1.33
CA VAL A 134 14.33 -18.50 1.49
C VAL A 134 14.00 -17.74 0.20
N ALA A 135 14.98 -17.04 -0.39
CA ALA A 135 14.80 -16.34 -1.66
C ALA A 135 14.35 -17.27 -2.80
N ALA A 136 14.93 -18.47 -2.90
CA ALA A 136 14.52 -19.47 -3.88
C ALA A 136 13.07 -19.93 -3.67
N SER A 137 12.65 -20.12 -2.42
CA SER A 137 11.27 -20.45 -2.08
C SER A 137 10.31 -19.31 -2.45
N VAL A 138 10.67 -18.05 -2.15
CA VAL A 138 9.86 -16.87 -2.52
C VAL A 138 9.72 -16.73 -4.03
N VAL A 139 10.80 -16.91 -4.79
CA VAL A 139 10.77 -16.89 -6.26
C VAL A 139 9.89 -18.02 -6.81
N GLU A 140 9.94 -19.21 -6.21
CA GLU A 140 9.07 -20.32 -6.60
C GLU A 140 7.59 -19.99 -6.35
N VAL A 141 7.27 -19.40 -5.21
CA VAL A 141 5.90 -18.96 -4.89
C VAL A 141 5.43 -17.85 -5.83
N LEU A 142 6.27 -16.85 -6.13
CA LEU A 142 5.97 -15.82 -7.12
C LEU A 142 5.67 -16.44 -8.50
N ARG A 143 6.58 -17.30 -8.97
CA ARG A 143 6.53 -17.88 -10.32
C ARG A 143 5.39 -18.88 -10.50
N LYS A 144 5.27 -19.84 -9.58
CA LYS A 144 4.30 -20.94 -9.68
C LYS A 144 3.02 -20.63 -8.93
N GLY A 145 3.11 -20.20 -7.67
CA GLY A 145 1.93 -19.95 -6.84
C GLY A 145 1.11 -18.75 -7.29
N LEU A 146 1.77 -17.63 -7.59
CA LEU A 146 1.10 -16.39 -8.02
C LEU A 146 1.05 -16.20 -9.53
N GLY A 147 1.70 -17.07 -10.31
CA GLY A 147 1.75 -16.99 -11.77
C GLY A 147 2.44 -15.72 -12.29
N ALA A 148 3.28 -15.08 -11.46
CA ALA A 148 3.91 -13.83 -11.80
C ALA A 148 4.96 -14.02 -12.91
N ARG A 149 5.22 -12.95 -13.67
CA ARG A 149 6.27 -12.96 -14.70
C ARG A 149 7.34 -11.92 -14.40
N PRO A 150 8.63 -12.26 -14.55
CA PRO A 150 9.72 -11.40 -14.13
C PRO A 150 9.73 -10.06 -14.87
N GLU A 151 9.32 -10.03 -16.14
CA GLU A 151 9.20 -8.80 -16.93
C GLU A 151 8.10 -7.84 -16.43
N ARG A 152 7.14 -8.34 -15.65
CA ARG A 152 6.00 -7.59 -15.09
C ARG A 152 6.20 -7.20 -13.63
N LEU A 153 7.27 -7.68 -13.00
CA LEU A 153 7.54 -7.36 -11.61
C LEU A 153 7.99 -5.91 -11.48
N ARG A 154 7.50 -5.28 -10.41
CA ARG A 154 7.83 -3.93 -10.00
C ARG A 154 8.24 -3.95 -8.53
N PHE A 155 9.20 -3.11 -8.20
CA PHE A 155 9.83 -3.05 -6.89
C PHE A 155 9.53 -1.71 -6.27
N THR A 156 8.87 -1.65 -5.13
CA THR A 156 8.73 -0.40 -4.39
C THR A 156 9.48 -0.54 -3.08
N THR A 157 10.27 0.46 -2.72
CA THR A 157 11.01 0.49 -1.44
C THR A 157 10.59 1.74 -0.67
N TRP A 158 10.48 1.63 0.66
CA TRP A 158 10.13 2.76 1.54
C TRP A 158 10.48 2.46 2.99
N SER A 159 10.47 3.50 3.81
CA SER A 159 10.47 3.41 5.28
C SER A 159 9.23 4.13 5.83
N LEU A 160 9.12 4.24 7.15
CA LEU A 160 8.06 5.06 7.75
C LEU A 160 8.30 6.56 7.56
N ASP A 161 9.44 6.98 7.04
CA ASP A 161 9.76 8.40 6.87
C ASP A 161 9.71 8.87 5.42
N ALA A 162 10.05 8.00 4.46
CA ALA A 162 10.13 8.38 3.05
C ALA A 162 10.08 7.17 2.10
N PRO A 163 9.79 7.39 0.81
CA PRO A 163 10.12 6.43 -0.23
C PRO A 163 11.63 6.13 -0.24
N GLY A 164 11.98 4.86 -0.41
CA GLY A 164 13.35 4.41 -0.46
C GLY A 164 13.99 4.74 -1.81
N SER A 165 15.32 4.69 -1.83
CA SER A 165 16.08 4.50 -3.06
C SER A 165 16.12 3.01 -3.41
N GLY A 166 16.53 2.66 -4.64
CA GLY A 166 16.68 1.27 -5.07
C GLY A 166 17.52 0.42 -4.11
N THR A 167 17.37 -0.90 -4.18
CA THR A 167 18.06 -1.86 -3.28
C THR A 167 18.84 -2.89 -4.09
N PHE A 168 20.12 -3.08 -3.76
CA PHE A 168 20.99 -4.14 -4.31
C PHE A 168 20.87 -4.37 -5.82
N GLY A 169 20.95 -3.29 -6.62
CA GLY A 169 20.90 -3.36 -8.09
C GLY A 169 19.49 -3.35 -8.70
N LEU A 170 18.43 -3.36 -7.90
CA LEU A 170 17.06 -3.16 -8.35
C LEU A 170 16.63 -1.71 -8.12
N ALA A 171 16.33 -1.00 -9.20
CA ALA A 171 15.74 0.32 -9.12
C ALA A 171 14.34 0.21 -8.49
N ALA A 172 14.10 1.01 -7.45
CA ALA A 172 12.76 1.15 -6.89
C ALA A 172 11.90 1.91 -7.89
N GLU A 173 10.81 1.30 -8.33
CA GLU A 173 9.76 1.91 -9.12
C GLU A 173 9.28 3.20 -8.46
N ARG A 174 9.48 4.30 -9.17
CA ARG A 174 8.78 5.56 -8.99
C ARG A 174 7.87 5.81 -10.19
N PRO A 175 6.67 6.38 -10.01
CA PRO A 175 5.85 6.79 -11.14
C PRO A 175 6.60 7.62 -12.18
N SER A 176 7.37 8.63 -11.75
CA SER A 176 8.14 9.52 -12.63
C SER A 176 9.23 8.80 -13.44
N GLU A 177 9.77 7.69 -12.92
CA GLU A 177 10.84 6.93 -13.58
C GLU A 177 10.31 5.93 -14.62
N ARG A 178 9.00 5.69 -14.68
CA ARG A 178 8.36 4.76 -15.63
C ARG A 178 8.16 5.34 -17.03
N TYR A 179 8.88 6.41 -17.40
CA TYR A 179 8.56 7.26 -18.55
C TYR A 179 7.14 7.85 -18.49
N ALA A 180 6.53 7.87 -17.30
CA ALA A 180 5.23 8.49 -17.13
C ALA A 180 5.39 10.02 -17.33
N PRO A 181 4.44 10.70 -17.99
CA PRO A 181 4.54 12.14 -18.18
C PRO A 181 4.62 12.88 -16.84
N THR A 182 5.25 14.05 -16.79
CA THR A 182 5.32 14.85 -15.56
C THR A 182 3.93 15.21 -15.03
N GLU A 183 3.03 15.55 -15.96
CA GLU A 183 1.63 15.87 -15.68
C GLU A 183 0.78 14.62 -15.96
N CYS A 184 -0.11 14.30 -15.04
CA CYS A 184 -1.00 13.16 -15.16
C CYS A 184 -2.30 13.58 -15.86
N ASP A 185 -2.46 13.17 -17.12
CA ASP A 185 -3.63 13.51 -17.94
C ASP A 185 -4.66 12.36 -18.05
N ASP A 186 -4.39 11.24 -17.40
CA ASP A 186 -5.23 10.05 -17.45
C ASP A 186 -5.59 9.55 -16.04
N TRP A 187 -6.86 9.15 -15.87
CA TRP A 187 -7.36 8.70 -14.57
C TRP A 187 -6.74 7.37 -14.11
N ALA A 188 -6.35 6.47 -15.02
CA ALA A 188 -5.71 5.20 -14.64
C ALA A 188 -4.24 5.39 -14.26
N ASP A 189 -3.53 6.31 -14.92
CA ASP A 189 -2.20 6.75 -14.46
C ASP A 189 -2.31 7.40 -13.07
N PHE A 190 -3.28 8.29 -12.86
CA PHE A 190 -3.48 8.94 -11.56
C PHE A 190 -3.81 7.93 -10.45
N GLU A 191 -4.67 6.94 -10.74
CA GLU A 191 -4.96 5.83 -9.82
C GLU A 191 -3.69 5.09 -9.40
N SER A 192 -2.81 4.79 -10.37
CA SER A 192 -1.55 4.09 -10.14
C SER A 192 -0.55 4.91 -9.31
N ARG A 193 -0.47 6.23 -9.60
CA ARG A 193 0.34 7.19 -8.84
C ARG A 193 -0.13 7.34 -7.40
N LEU A 194 -1.44 7.47 -7.22
CA LEU A 194 -2.05 7.56 -5.90
C LEU A 194 -1.83 6.26 -5.10
N ALA A 195 -1.96 5.09 -5.72
CA ALA A 195 -1.66 3.81 -5.08
C ALA A 195 -0.21 3.74 -4.59
N TRP A 196 0.74 4.20 -5.40
CA TRP A 196 2.15 4.28 -5.01
C TRP A 196 2.34 5.28 -3.86
N ALA A 197 1.81 6.49 -3.99
CA ALA A 197 1.96 7.56 -3.00
C ALA A 197 1.37 7.18 -1.63
N LEU A 198 0.23 6.49 -1.59
CA LEU A 198 -0.36 5.99 -0.34
C LEU A 198 0.44 4.84 0.25
N THR A 199 1.03 3.98 -0.59
CA THR A 199 1.89 2.87 -0.14
C THR A 199 3.14 3.39 0.56
N THR A 200 3.76 4.43 0.01
CA THR A 200 5.00 5.04 0.51
C THR A 200 4.76 6.29 1.37
N LEU A 201 3.52 6.55 1.77
CA LEU A 201 3.17 7.70 2.58
C LEU A 201 3.87 7.57 3.93
N PRO A 202 4.66 8.56 4.39
CA PRO A 202 5.30 8.50 5.69
C PRO A 202 4.28 8.43 6.83
N TRP A 203 4.70 7.91 7.97
CA TRP A 203 3.92 7.95 9.21
C TRP A 203 3.56 9.40 9.57
N ASP A 204 2.34 9.58 10.06
CA ASP A 204 1.67 10.87 10.29
C ASP A 204 1.51 11.73 9.03
N GLY A 205 1.85 11.21 7.85
CA GLY A 205 1.68 11.86 6.57
C GLY A 205 0.21 11.96 6.18
N VAL A 206 -0.14 13.12 5.61
CA VAL A 206 -1.47 13.44 5.10
C VAL A 206 -1.36 13.80 3.63
N ILE A 207 -2.25 13.23 2.81
CA ILE A 207 -2.51 13.69 1.44
C ILE A 207 -3.96 14.15 1.39
N ASN A 208 -4.20 15.38 0.99
CA ASN A 208 -5.54 15.90 0.74
C ASN A 208 -5.65 16.29 -0.73
N LEU A 209 -6.54 15.63 -1.47
CA LEU A 209 -6.90 15.92 -2.84
C LEU A 209 -8.19 16.73 -2.83
N SER A 210 -8.27 17.81 -3.60
CA SER A 210 -9.45 18.68 -3.63
C SER A 210 -9.65 19.33 -4.98
N THR A 211 -10.86 19.82 -5.24
CA THR A 211 -11.12 20.68 -6.38
C THR A 211 -10.57 22.10 -6.12
N PRO A 212 -9.86 22.72 -7.08
CA PRO A 212 -9.37 24.09 -6.95
C PRO A 212 -10.55 25.05 -6.94
N HIS A 213 -10.78 25.76 -5.83
CA HIS A 213 -11.88 26.74 -5.78
C HIS A 213 -11.50 28.08 -5.13
N PRO A 214 -11.74 29.23 -5.80
CA PRO A 214 -11.85 30.54 -5.18
C PRO A 214 -13.30 30.79 -4.77
N GLY A 215 -13.77 30.13 -3.72
CA GLY A 215 -15.18 30.18 -3.35
C GLY A 215 -15.58 28.94 -2.57
N PRO A 216 -16.77 28.95 -1.98
CA PRO A 216 -17.13 27.89 -1.07
C PRO A 216 -17.74 26.77 -1.95
N ASP A 217 -16.96 25.68 -2.07
CA ASP A 217 -17.34 24.27 -2.38
C ASP A 217 -16.09 23.35 -2.48
N PRO A 218 -15.16 23.28 -1.49
CA PRO A 218 -14.05 22.33 -1.56
C PRO A 218 -14.55 20.91 -1.27
N CYS A 219 -14.86 20.17 -2.34
CA CYS A 219 -14.95 18.72 -2.28
C CYS A 219 -13.54 18.16 -2.14
N PHE A 220 -13.34 17.22 -1.22
CA PHE A 220 -12.03 16.65 -0.98
C PHE A 220 -12.08 15.17 -0.66
N VAL A 221 -10.95 14.52 -0.90
CA VAL A 221 -10.62 13.20 -0.36
C VAL A 221 -9.29 13.31 0.35
N GLN A 222 -9.28 12.96 1.63
CA GLN A 222 -8.12 13.04 2.50
C GLN A 222 -7.69 11.65 2.96
N PHE A 223 -6.38 11.48 3.06
CA PHE A 223 -5.71 10.31 3.58
C PHE A 223 -4.79 10.71 4.72
N LEU A 224 -4.81 9.96 5.82
CA LEU A 224 -3.88 10.11 6.94
C LEU A 224 -3.28 8.74 7.26
N HIS A 225 -1.96 8.64 7.15
CA HIS A 225 -1.24 7.46 7.58
C HIS A 225 -0.95 7.53 9.09
N GLY A 226 -1.49 6.57 9.84
CA GLY A 226 -1.08 6.25 11.19
C GLY A 226 -1.12 4.74 11.37
N ARG A 227 -1.69 4.25 12.49
CA ARG A 227 -1.86 2.79 12.72
C ARG A 227 -2.65 2.08 11.61
N ARG A 228 -3.51 2.83 10.93
CA ARG A 228 -4.22 2.47 9.71
C ARG A 228 -4.08 3.62 8.74
N LEU A 229 -4.38 3.38 7.47
CA LEU A 229 -4.59 4.45 6.52
C LEU A 229 -6.05 4.92 6.66
N TYR A 230 -6.24 6.03 7.34
CA TYR A 230 -7.54 6.70 7.39
C TYR A 230 -7.80 7.34 6.04
N ASN A 231 -8.99 7.17 5.50
CA ASN A 231 -9.41 7.83 4.28
C ASN A 231 -10.84 8.33 4.42
N GLU A 232 -11.03 9.62 4.12
CA GLU A 232 -12.30 10.30 4.25
C GLU A 232 -12.58 11.14 3.01
N ALA A 233 -13.85 11.30 2.70
CA ALA A 233 -14.32 12.16 1.63
C ALA A 233 -15.35 13.13 2.18
N SER A 234 -15.33 14.34 1.67
CA SER A 234 -16.28 15.38 2.04
C SER A 234 -16.61 16.22 0.82
N GLY A 235 -17.85 16.68 0.74
CA GLY A 235 -18.35 17.50 -0.36
C GLY A 235 -19.66 18.14 0.06
N TRP A 236 -19.94 19.29 -0.52
CA TRP A 236 -21.18 20.02 -0.30
C TRP A 236 -21.61 20.71 -1.59
N ASP A 237 -22.92 20.82 -1.80
CA ASP A 237 -23.57 21.38 -3.00
C ASP A 237 -23.01 20.87 -4.35
N VAL A 238 -22.63 19.60 -4.40
CA VAL A 238 -21.81 19.08 -5.51
C VAL A 238 -22.66 18.76 -6.74
N ALA A 239 -22.30 19.36 -7.87
CA ALA A 239 -22.81 19.04 -9.20
C ALA A 239 -24.36 19.02 -9.34
N GLY A 240 -25.08 19.77 -8.49
CA GLY A 240 -26.53 19.80 -8.48
C GLY A 240 -27.20 18.51 -7.96
N LEU A 241 -26.45 17.64 -7.28
CA LEU A 241 -27.01 16.45 -6.65
C LEU A 241 -27.74 16.81 -5.36
N GLY A 242 -28.97 16.28 -5.21
CA GLY A 242 -29.65 16.32 -3.92
C GLY A 242 -28.94 15.44 -2.88
N PRO A 243 -29.05 15.73 -1.56
CA PRO A 243 -28.33 15.00 -0.51
C PRO A 243 -28.51 13.48 -0.54
N ALA A 244 -29.71 13.00 -0.85
CA ALA A 244 -30.00 11.56 -0.93
C ALA A 244 -29.30 10.87 -2.10
N GLU A 245 -29.21 11.53 -3.26
CA GLU A 245 -28.51 10.99 -4.43
C GLU A 245 -26.99 11.04 -4.23
N PHE A 246 -26.49 12.08 -3.57
CA PHE A 246 -25.07 12.17 -3.18
C PHE A 246 -24.69 11.01 -2.25
N ASP A 247 -25.45 10.81 -1.15
CA ASP A 247 -25.20 9.74 -0.19
C ASP A 247 -25.27 8.36 -0.84
N ARG A 248 -26.28 8.13 -1.71
CA ARG A 248 -26.41 6.89 -2.47
C ARG A 248 -25.18 6.61 -3.34
N ARG A 249 -24.68 7.59 -4.09
CA ARG A 249 -23.50 7.42 -4.94
C ARG A 249 -22.22 7.20 -4.13
N MET A 250 -22.07 7.92 -3.02
CA MET A 250 -20.96 7.68 -2.09
C MET A 250 -21.02 6.24 -1.56
N GLY A 251 -22.20 5.77 -1.16
CA GLY A 251 -22.45 4.39 -0.74
C GLY A 251 -22.13 3.34 -1.81
N ASP A 252 -22.56 3.56 -3.07
CA ASP A 252 -22.27 2.68 -4.20
C ASP A 252 -20.75 2.52 -4.46
N LEU A 253 -19.96 3.54 -4.14
CA LEU A 253 -18.50 3.52 -4.24
C LEU A 253 -17.81 2.90 -2.99
N GLY A 254 -18.58 2.50 -1.98
CA GLY A 254 -18.08 1.88 -0.75
C GLY A 254 -17.71 2.87 0.36
N TRP A 255 -18.18 4.11 0.29
CA TRP A 255 -18.07 5.05 1.39
C TRP A 255 -19.23 4.89 2.39
N SER A 256 -18.96 5.12 3.66
CA SER A 256 -19.96 5.06 4.74
C SER A 256 -20.08 6.41 5.42
N PHE A 257 -21.31 6.93 5.57
CA PHE A 257 -21.53 8.21 6.23
C PHE A 257 -21.11 8.15 7.70
N ALA A 258 -20.30 9.11 8.14
CA ALA A 258 -19.76 9.18 9.49
C ALA A 258 -20.30 10.42 10.23
N PRO A 259 -21.46 10.30 10.92
CA PRO A 259 -22.17 11.45 11.49
C PRO A 259 -21.46 12.15 12.66
N HIS A 260 -20.37 11.58 13.19
CA HIS A 260 -19.69 12.06 14.39
C HIS A 260 -18.35 12.75 14.13
N SER A 261 -17.91 12.83 12.86
CA SER A 261 -16.52 13.17 12.52
C SER A 261 -16.20 14.68 12.55
N ALA A 262 -17.11 15.54 13.06
CA ALA A 262 -16.84 16.96 13.27
C ALA A 262 -17.38 17.48 14.63
N PRO A 263 -16.50 17.95 15.55
CA PRO A 263 -16.92 18.80 16.65
C PRO A 263 -17.47 20.11 16.07
N GLY A 264 -18.79 20.27 16.05
CA GLY A 264 -19.46 21.49 15.54
C GLY A 264 -20.34 21.30 14.30
N GLY A 265 -20.52 20.07 13.79
CA GLY A 265 -21.64 19.72 12.90
C GLY A 265 -21.64 20.32 11.48
N ALA A 266 -20.52 20.85 10.98
CA ALA A 266 -20.48 21.59 9.71
C ALA A 266 -19.93 20.81 8.50
N ALA A 267 -19.19 19.72 8.69
CA ALA A 267 -18.63 18.94 7.57
C ALA A 267 -19.38 17.61 7.45
N LEU A 268 -20.02 17.40 6.29
CA LEU A 268 -20.53 16.08 5.91
C LEU A 268 -19.32 15.23 5.49
N ILE A 269 -19.05 14.15 6.22
CA ILE A 269 -17.89 13.28 6.03
C ILE A 269 -18.37 11.85 5.80
N TRP A 270 -17.77 11.21 4.81
CA TRP A 270 -17.88 9.79 4.58
C TRP A 270 -16.51 9.13 4.75
N GLU A 271 -16.47 8.01 5.45
CA GLU A 271 -15.28 7.23 5.72
C GLU A 271 -15.25 6.01 4.79
N GLY A 272 -14.06 5.65 4.29
CA GLY A 272 -13.94 4.41 3.52
C GLY A 272 -13.57 3.22 4.39
N PRO A 273 -13.45 2.03 3.78
CA PRO A 273 -13.04 0.81 4.47
C PRO A 273 -11.66 0.93 5.13
N VAL A 274 -11.42 0.11 6.15
CA VAL A 274 -10.16 0.11 6.91
C VAL A 274 -8.98 -0.31 6.02
N ALA A 275 -8.20 0.67 5.59
CA ALA A 275 -6.99 0.46 4.79
C ALA A 275 -5.71 0.48 5.66
N ARG A 276 -4.61 -0.02 5.10
CA ARG A 276 -3.28 -0.01 5.72
C ARG A 276 -2.23 0.51 4.73
N ALA A 277 -1.35 1.37 5.22
CA ALA A 277 -0.14 1.82 4.55
C ALA A 277 1.08 1.44 5.40
N GLY A 278 2.30 1.63 4.90
CA GLY A 278 3.50 1.25 5.65
C GLY A 278 3.71 -0.27 5.65
N TYR A 279 3.57 -0.93 6.80
CA TYR A 279 3.76 -2.38 6.92
C TYR A 279 2.60 -3.17 6.28
N ASN A 280 2.94 -4.13 5.43
CA ASN A 280 2.03 -4.97 4.65
C ASN A 280 0.82 -4.18 4.09
N PRO A 281 1.08 -3.18 3.21
CA PRO A 281 0.11 -2.19 2.83
C PRO A 281 -1.03 -2.84 2.06
N ASP A 282 -2.26 -2.47 2.41
CA ASP A 282 -3.50 -2.96 1.82
C ASP A 282 -4.47 -1.79 1.75
N LEU A 283 -4.54 -1.17 0.57
CA LEU A 283 -5.23 0.09 0.37
C LEU A 283 -6.76 -0.08 0.26
N GLN A 284 -7.29 -1.31 0.25
CA GLN A 284 -8.74 -1.57 0.20
C GLN A 284 -9.48 -0.76 -0.88
N GLY A 285 -8.92 -0.77 -2.10
CA GLY A 285 -9.47 -0.05 -3.25
C GLY A 285 -9.47 1.47 -3.15
N ALA A 286 -8.81 2.07 -2.16
CA ALA A 286 -8.81 3.51 -1.93
C ALA A 286 -8.46 4.35 -3.17
N PRO A 287 -7.39 4.06 -3.95
CA PRO A 287 -7.08 4.84 -5.15
C PRO A 287 -8.22 4.86 -6.17
N ARG A 288 -8.75 3.67 -6.52
CA ARG A 288 -9.86 3.52 -7.46
C ARG A 288 -11.12 4.24 -7.00
N ARG A 289 -11.47 4.05 -5.71
CA ARG A 289 -12.62 4.70 -5.09
C ARG A 289 -12.49 6.23 -5.14
N THR A 290 -11.30 6.76 -4.87
CA THR A 290 -11.02 8.20 -4.96
C THR A 290 -11.18 8.73 -6.39
N VAL A 291 -10.62 8.04 -7.38
CA VAL A 291 -10.79 8.39 -8.80
C VAL A 291 -12.27 8.41 -9.19
N ALA A 292 -13.02 7.35 -8.85
CA ALA A 292 -14.44 7.28 -9.13
C ALA A 292 -15.23 8.38 -8.40
N THR A 293 -14.86 8.70 -7.16
CA THR A 293 -15.50 9.78 -6.38
C THR A 293 -15.33 11.12 -7.08
N PHE A 294 -14.10 11.49 -7.47
CA PHE A 294 -13.86 12.74 -8.17
C PHE A 294 -14.58 12.80 -9.52
N ARG A 295 -14.52 11.71 -10.29
CA ARG A 295 -15.08 11.68 -11.64
C ARG A 295 -16.60 11.61 -11.69
N GLU A 296 -17.21 10.77 -10.85
CA GLU A 296 -18.62 10.37 -10.96
C GLU A 296 -19.54 11.08 -9.96
N VAL A 297 -18.99 11.51 -8.82
CA VAL A 297 -19.73 12.24 -7.77
C VAL A 297 -19.38 13.72 -7.83
N PHE A 298 -18.09 14.06 -7.83
CA PHE A 298 -17.65 15.46 -7.83
C PHE A 298 -17.56 16.08 -9.23
N ALA A 299 -17.88 15.31 -10.28
CA ALA A 299 -17.92 15.73 -11.67
C ALA A 299 -16.62 16.39 -12.18
N VAL A 300 -15.48 16.03 -11.59
CA VAL A 300 -14.15 16.44 -12.04
C VAL A 300 -13.84 15.74 -13.36
N ARG A 301 -13.52 16.53 -14.39
CA ARG A 301 -13.35 16.01 -15.74
C ARG A 301 -11.97 15.39 -15.92
N HIS A 302 -10.95 16.00 -15.33
CA HIS A 302 -9.56 15.66 -15.59
C HIS A 302 -8.73 15.65 -14.30
N PRO A 303 -7.71 14.78 -14.14
CA PRO A 303 -6.86 14.78 -12.94
C PRO A 303 -6.15 16.13 -12.71
N GLN A 304 -5.79 16.85 -13.78
CA GLN A 304 -5.23 18.22 -13.69
C GLN A 304 -6.20 19.27 -13.16
N ASP A 305 -7.51 18.98 -13.12
CA ASP A 305 -8.50 19.82 -12.47
C ASP A 305 -8.52 19.60 -10.94
N LEU A 306 -7.63 18.77 -10.40
CA LEU A 306 -7.44 18.59 -8.96
C LEU A 306 -6.27 19.44 -8.46
N VAL A 307 -6.27 19.70 -7.17
CA VAL A 307 -5.09 20.18 -6.45
C VAL A 307 -4.84 19.32 -5.22
N PHE A 308 -3.57 19.12 -4.87
CA PHE A 308 -3.21 18.37 -3.68
C PHE A 308 -2.47 19.20 -2.64
N ARG A 309 -2.67 18.85 -1.37
CA ARG A 309 -1.85 19.29 -0.24
C ARG A 309 -1.27 18.06 0.44
N ALA A 310 0.00 18.15 0.85
CA ALA A 310 0.63 17.13 1.65
C ALA A 310 1.36 17.75 2.84
N PHE A 311 1.19 17.16 4.02
CA PHE A 311 1.79 17.62 5.28
C PHE A 311 1.84 16.46 6.29
N ARG A 312 2.63 16.57 7.35
CA ARG A 312 2.49 15.70 8.52
C ARG A 312 1.60 16.35 9.58
N ASN A 313 0.89 15.56 10.37
CA ASN A 313 0.12 16.07 11.52
C ASN A 313 1.06 16.75 12.54
N GLY A 314 1.23 18.07 12.45
CA GLY A 314 2.22 18.85 13.19
C GLY A 314 2.57 20.17 12.47
N ARG A 315 3.26 21.10 13.14
CA ARG A 315 3.54 22.43 12.55
C ARG A 315 4.63 22.36 11.45
N ARG A 316 4.19 22.67 10.22
CA ARG A 316 4.91 23.16 9.01
C ARG A 316 5.22 22.12 7.91
N ARG A 317 5.23 22.67 6.67
CA ARG A 317 5.62 22.02 5.41
C ARG A 317 6.83 21.11 5.62
N ASP A 318 6.63 19.83 5.37
CA ASP A 318 7.69 18.84 5.51
C ASP A 318 8.42 18.70 4.15
N PRO A 319 9.74 18.97 4.08
CA PRO A 319 10.51 18.71 2.87
C PRO A 319 10.45 17.22 2.44
N GLU A 320 10.18 16.29 3.37
CA GLU A 320 10.10 14.86 3.09
C GLU A 320 8.88 14.47 2.24
N LEU A 321 7.87 15.33 2.11
CA LEU A 321 6.70 15.10 1.25
C LEU A 321 6.80 15.81 -0.10
N ARG A 322 7.92 16.45 -0.42
CA ARG A 322 8.12 17.14 -1.72
C ARG A 322 8.19 16.20 -2.90
N TYR A 323 8.56 14.93 -2.70
CA TYR A 323 8.54 13.97 -3.81
C TYR A 323 7.15 13.85 -4.44
N LEU A 324 6.08 14.06 -3.66
CA LEU A 324 4.70 14.02 -4.15
C LEU A 324 4.42 15.10 -5.22
N ASP A 325 5.18 16.19 -5.24
CA ASP A 325 5.07 17.23 -6.28
C ASP A 325 5.42 16.69 -7.67
N VAL A 326 6.23 15.63 -7.72
CA VAL A 326 6.63 14.96 -8.96
C VAL A 326 5.82 13.69 -9.17
N GLU A 327 5.66 12.88 -8.11
CA GLU A 327 5.14 11.53 -8.26
C GLU A 327 3.62 11.46 -8.43
N LEU A 328 2.85 12.37 -7.82
CA LEU A 328 1.38 12.38 -7.99
C LEU A 328 0.94 12.89 -9.36
N GLY A 329 1.77 13.72 -10.01
CA GLY A 329 1.48 14.28 -11.32
C GLY A 329 0.28 15.23 -11.38
N VAL A 330 -0.24 15.70 -10.23
CA VAL A 330 -1.32 16.72 -10.16
C VAL A 330 -0.81 18.00 -9.48
N PRO A 331 -1.40 19.18 -9.77
CA PRO A 331 -0.92 20.45 -9.22
C PRO A 331 -0.94 20.51 -7.69
N ARG A 332 0.12 21.07 -7.08
CA ARG A 332 0.12 21.35 -5.62
C ARG A 332 -0.67 22.61 -5.32
N ASP A 333 -1.52 22.58 -4.31
CA ASP A 333 -2.15 23.80 -3.79
C ASP A 333 -1.11 24.62 -3.01
N VAL A 334 -0.77 25.78 -3.55
CA VAL A 334 0.23 26.70 -2.99
C VAL A 334 -0.34 27.73 -2.01
N ARG A 335 -1.66 27.72 -1.79
CA ARG A 335 -2.40 28.67 -0.95
C ARG A 335 -2.25 28.43 0.55
#